data_AF-A0A538RKB0-F1
#
_entry.id   AF-A0A538RKB0-F1
#
_cell.length_a   1.000
_cell.length_b   1.000
_cell.length_c   1.000
_cell.angle_alpha   90.00
_cell.angle_beta   90.00
_cell.angle_gamma   90.00
#
_symmetry.space_group_name_H-M   'P 1'
#
loop_
_entity.id
_entity.type
_entity.pdbx_description
1 polymer ?
#
loop_
_entity_poly.entity_id
_entity_poly.type
_entity_poly.pdbx_seq_one_letter_code
_entity_poly.pdbx_strand_id
1 'polypeptide(L)'
;MNGALAKRSIPNADVRIHGSALHSSTPGDIDVAVIVDEPTFTKLGERFKARADRPQNVKAIADDLKKGKIASSNFFGGNDPPVAVEVSGVGTSLQAQVSVIRTGSEFDIGPYLNK
;
A
#
# COMPACT_ATOMS: atom_id res chain seq x y z
N MET A 1 6.13 -11.76 -16.63
CA MET A 1 6.08 -11.76 -15.15
C MET A 1 5.04 -10.75 -14.70
N ASN A 2 4.12 -11.09 -13.81
CA ASN A 2 3.18 -10.11 -13.24
C ASN A 2 3.88 -9.35 -12.10
N GLY A 3 3.80 -8.02 -12.10
CA GLY A 3 4.34 -7.18 -11.01
C GLY A 3 3.64 -7.42 -9.67
N ALA A 4 4.26 -7.01 -8.56
CA ALA A 4 3.80 -7.29 -7.19
C ALA A 4 2.34 -6.86 -6.92
N LEU A 5 1.92 -5.70 -7.46
CA LEU A 5 0.54 -5.20 -7.37
C LEU A 5 -0.43 -6.00 -8.24
N ALA A 6 -0.02 -6.33 -9.47
CA ALA A 6 -0.82 -7.10 -10.41
C ALA A 6 -1.12 -8.52 -9.91
N LYS A 7 -0.16 -9.18 -9.24
CA LYS A 7 -0.38 -10.48 -8.56
C LYS A 7 -1.50 -10.42 -7.52
N ARG A 8 -1.71 -9.24 -6.92
CA ARG A 8 -2.74 -8.97 -5.91
C ARG A 8 -3.95 -8.28 -6.51
N SER A 9 -4.01 -8.13 -7.84
CA SER A 9 -5.09 -7.40 -8.54
C SER A 9 -5.36 -6.04 -7.90
N ILE A 10 -4.30 -5.33 -7.51
CA ILE A 10 -4.33 -3.94 -7.11
C ILE A 10 -4.11 -3.12 -8.39
N PRO A 11 -5.01 -2.20 -8.76
CA PRO A 11 -4.81 -1.31 -9.89
C PRO A 11 -3.55 -0.45 -9.71
N ASN A 12 -2.96 0.02 -10.81
CA ASN A 12 -1.73 0.81 -10.79
C ASN A 12 -1.79 1.99 -11.78
N ALA A 13 -3.00 2.51 -12.03
CA ALA A 13 -3.22 3.63 -12.95
C ALA A 13 -2.76 4.98 -12.36
N ASP A 14 -2.92 5.16 -11.04
CA ASP A 14 -2.45 6.34 -10.31
C ASP A 14 -1.52 5.88 -9.17
N VAL A 15 -0.22 6.06 -9.39
CA VAL A 15 0.84 5.69 -8.44
C VAL A 15 1.67 6.94 -8.18
N ARG A 16 1.80 7.30 -6.91
CA ARG A 16 2.50 8.52 -6.47
C ARG A 16 3.58 8.18 -5.45
N ILE A 17 4.63 8.99 -5.40
CA ILE A 17 5.71 8.87 -4.41
C ILE A 17 5.52 9.98 -3.38
N HIS A 18 5.61 9.65 -2.10
CA HIS A 18 5.48 10.62 -1.00
C HIS A 18 6.45 10.35 0.15
N GLY A 19 6.18 10.99 1.29
CA GLY A 19 6.87 10.75 2.54
C GLY A 19 8.19 11.49 2.67
N SER A 20 9.04 10.98 3.56
CA SER A 20 10.29 11.66 3.91
C SER A 20 11.25 11.79 2.73
N ALA A 21 11.16 10.90 1.74
CA ALA A 21 11.95 10.95 0.51
C ALA A 21 11.80 12.25 -0.29
N LEU A 22 10.74 13.03 -0.07
CA LEU A 22 10.53 14.30 -0.79
C LEU A 22 11.23 15.49 -0.12
N HIS A 23 11.63 15.40 1.14
CA HIS A 23 12.11 16.55 1.91
C HIS A 23 13.25 16.25 2.89
N SER A 24 13.63 14.98 3.05
CA SER A 24 14.75 14.55 3.91
C SER A 24 15.99 14.29 3.05
N SER A 25 17.16 14.74 3.51
CA SER A 25 18.45 14.41 2.92
C SER A 25 18.89 12.97 3.22
N THR A 26 18.24 12.29 4.17
CA THR A 26 18.52 10.91 4.59
C THR A 26 17.19 10.17 4.77
N PRO A 27 16.48 9.84 3.68
CA PRO A 27 15.22 9.09 3.78
C PRO A 27 15.47 7.65 4.22
N GLY A 28 14.62 7.13 5.11
CA GLY A 28 14.68 5.74 5.56
C GLY A 28 14.07 4.76 4.55
N ASP A 29 13.05 5.22 3.84
CA ASP A 29 12.26 4.44 2.88
C ASP A 29 11.68 5.34 1.78
N ILE A 30 11.12 4.69 0.76
CA ILE A 30 10.32 5.32 -0.29
C ILE A 30 8.86 4.94 -0.06
N ASP A 31 8.02 5.92 0.25
CA ASP A 31 6.57 5.71 0.34
C ASP A 31 5.93 5.79 -1.05
N VAL A 32 5.23 4.73 -1.42
CA VAL A 32 4.48 4.60 -2.67
C VAL A 32 2.98 4.51 -2.35
N ALA A 33 2.21 5.48 -2.85
CA ALA A 33 0.77 5.51 -2.74
C ALA A 33 0.13 5.03 -4.06
N VAL A 34 -0.79 4.09 -3.96
CA VAL A 34 -1.67 3.68 -5.07
C VAL A 34 -3.04 4.29 -4.81
N ILE A 35 -3.45 5.25 -5.64
CA ILE A 35 -4.72 5.96 -5.44
C ILE A 35 -5.84 5.22 -6.16
N VAL A 36 -6.93 4.97 -5.45
CA VAL A 36 -8.11 4.27 -5.99
C VAL A 36 -9.41 4.95 -5.53
N ASP A 37 -10.51 4.72 -6.24
CA ASP A 37 -11.84 5.17 -5.82
C ASP A 37 -12.36 4.39 -4.60
N GLU A 38 -13.41 4.91 -3.95
CA GLU A 38 -14.04 4.27 -2.78
C GLU A 38 -14.50 2.83 -3.07
N PRO A 39 -15.25 2.51 -4.14
CA PRO A 39 -15.68 1.14 -4.40
C PRO A 39 -14.52 0.15 -4.52
N THR A 40 -13.45 0.53 -5.21
CA THR A 40 -12.23 -0.27 -5.33
C THR A 40 -11.55 -0.40 -3.99
N PHE A 41 -11.41 0.69 -3.24
CA PHE A 41 -10.80 0.70 -1.91
C PHE A 41 -11.49 -0.28 -0.95
N THR A 42 -12.82 -0.20 -0.84
CA THR A 42 -13.61 -1.10 0.01
C THR A 42 -13.45 -2.56 -0.45
N LYS A 43 -13.54 -2.82 -1.76
CA LYS A 43 -13.39 -4.18 -2.32
C LYS A 43 -12.03 -4.79 -2.03
N LEU A 44 -10.96 -3.99 -2.12
CA LEU A 44 -9.60 -4.42 -1.79
C LEU A 44 -9.50 -4.77 -0.30
N GLY A 45 -10.00 -3.90 0.59
CA GLY A 45 -9.96 -4.14 2.03
C GLY A 45 -10.75 -5.37 2.48
N GLU A 46 -11.97 -5.58 1.96
CA GLU A 46 -12.74 -6.80 2.28
C GLU A 46 -12.06 -8.07 1.79
N ARG A 47 -11.43 -8.02 0.60
CA ARG A 47 -10.66 -9.15 0.09
C ARG A 47 -9.43 -9.44 0.95
N PHE A 48 -8.72 -8.42 1.40
CA PHE A 48 -7.58 -8.60 2.31
C PHE A 48 -8.03 -9.12 3.67
N LYS A 49 -9.15 -8.61 4.23
CA LYS A 49 -9.75 -9.15 5.47
C LYS A 49 -10.09 -10.63 5.34
N ALA A 50 -10.68 -11.04 4.21
CA ALA A 50 -11.05 -12.44 3.96
C ALA A 50 -9.84 -13.38 3.84
N ARG A 51 -8.64 -12.84 3.56
CA ARG A 51 -7.38 -13.61 3.45
C ARG A 51 -6.52 -13.56 4.71
N ALA A 52 -6.86 -12.68 5.65
CA ALA A 52 -6.12 -12.54 6.90
C ALA A 52 -6.20 -13.84 7.72
N ASP A 53 -5.04 -14.35 8.13
CA ASP A 53 -4.85 -15.59 8.87
C ASP A 53 -5.07 -15.43 10.38
N ARG A 54 -5.06 -14.19 10.89
CA ARG A 54 -5.15 -13.88 12.32
C ARG A 54 -6.16 -12.77 12.61
N PRO A 55 -6.91 -12.84 13.73
CA PRO A 55 -7.91 -11.83 14.10
C PRO A 55 -7.34 -10.40 14.20
N GLN A 56 -6.11 -10.23 14.68
CA GLN A 56 -5.46 -8.92 14.75
C GLN A 56 -5.23 -8.30 13.37
N ASN A 57 -4.98 -9.09 12.33
CA ASN A 57 -4.79 -8.61 10.96
C ASN A 57 -6.14 -8.14 10.39
N VAL A 58 -7.22 -8.89 10.66
CA VAL A 58 -8.58 -8.46 10.30
C VAL A 58 -8.93 -7.12 10.96
N LYS A 59 -8.61 -6.96 12.25
CA LYS A 59 -8.84 -5.71 12.98
C LYS A 59 -8.00 -4.57 12.38
N ALA A 60 -6.72 -4.80 12.11
CA ALA A 60 -5.84 -3.80 11.50
C ALA A 60 -6.39 -3.31 10.16
N ILE A 61 -6.86 -4.21 9.29
CA ILE A 61 -7.47 -3.83 8.00
C ILE A 61 -8.77 -3.06 8.21
N ALA A 62 -9.60 -3.44 9.19
CA ALA A 62 -10.82 -2.71 9.50
C ALA A 62 -10.54 -1.27 9.98
N ASP A 63 -9.45 -1.07 10.72
CA ASP A 63 -9.03 0.26 11.17
C ASP A 63 -8.41 1.08 10.02
N ASP A 64 -7.64 0.44 9.14
CA ASP A 64 -7.12 1.00 7.89
C ASP A 64 -8.24 1.50 6.96
N LEU A 65 -9.31 0.70 6.82
CA LEU A 65 -10.48 1.06 6.03
C LEU A 65 -11.16 2.35 6.52
N LYS A 66 -11.26 2.54 7.84
CA LYS A 66 -11.82 3.77 8.42
C LYS A 66 -10.96 5.00 8.15
N LYS A 67 -9.64 4.81 8.08
CA LYS A 67 -8.65 5.87 7.82
C LYS A 67 -8.54 6.22 6.33
N GLY A 68 -8.97 5.34 5.43
CA GLY A 68 -8.81 5.53 3.99
C GLY A 68 -7.41 5.19 3.48
N LYS A 69 -6.63 4.42 4.24
CA LYS A 69 -5.29 3.94 3.88
C LYS A 69 -5.12 2.48 4.31
N ILE A 70 -4.75 1.60 3.38
CA ILE A 70 -4.40 0.20 3.68
C ILE A 70 -2.89 0.01 3.47
N ALA A 71 -2.17 -0.36 4.53
CA ALA A 71 -0.73 -0.60 4.44
C ALA A 71 -0.41 -1.93 3.74
N SER A 72 0.72 -2.00 3.02
CA SER A 72 1.12 -3.20 2.29
C SER A 72 1.36 -4.43 3.16
N SER A 73 1.64 -4.24 4.46
CA SER A 73 1.69 -5.31 5.46
C SER A 73 0.39 -6.09 5.61
N ASN A 74 -0.70 -5.56 5.04
CA ASN A 74 -2.02 -6.16 5.07
C ASN A 74 -2.45 -6.74 3.70
N PHE A 75 -1.60 -6.75 2.68
CA PHE A 75 -1.97 -7.19 1.33
C PHE A 75 -1.88 -8.72 1.12
N PHE A 76 -2.01 -9.53 2.17
CA PHE A 76 -1.58 -10.94 2.14
C PHE A 76 -2.69 -11.93 2.48
N GLY A 77 -2.62 -13.11 1.86
CA GLY A 77 -2.90 -14.37 2.57
C GLY A 77 -1.60 -14.94 3.17
N GLY A 78 -1.67 -15.76 4.22
CA GLY A 78 -0.52 -16.12 5.08
C GLY A 78 0.76 -16.69 4.43
N ASN A 79 0.79 -16.97 3.12
CA ASN A 79 1.94 -17.48 2.38
C ASN A 79 2.55 -16.48 1.37
N ASP A 80 1.99 -15.28 1.24
CA ASP A 80 2.48 -14.29 0.27
C ASP A 80 3.73 -13.56 0.82
N PRO A 81 4.81 -13.40 0.02
CA PRO A 81 5.95 -12.59 0.45
C PRO A 81 5.53 -11.12 0.63
N PRO A 82 6.22 -10.36 1.50
CA PRO A 82 5.90 -8.94 1.70
C PRO A 82 6.00 -8.16 0.39
N VAL A 83 5.00 -7.33 0.09
CA VAL A 83 4.98 -6.51 -1.15
C VAL A 83 6.21 -5.62 -1.21
N ALA A 84 6.64 -5.07 -0.08
CA ALA A 84 7.87 -4.28 0.02
C ALA A 84 9.09 -5.02 -0.53
N VAL A 85 9.23 -6.33 -0.25
CA VAL A 85 10.34 -7.15 -0.75
C VAL A 85 10.22 -7.37 -2.26
N GLU A 86 9.01 -7.67 -2.75
CA GLU A 86 8.79 -7.88 -4.19
C GLU A 86 8.95 -6.60 -5.02
N VAL A 87 8.63 -5.42 -4.45
CA VAL A 87 8.77 -4.11 -5.11
C VAL A 87 10.21 -3.61 -5.07
N SER A 88 10.89 -3.76 -3.94
CA SER A 88 12.27 -3.26 -3.78
C SER A 88 13.30 -4.13 -4.51
N GLY A 89 12.97 -5.40 -4.82
CA GLY A 89 13.90 -6.35 -5.42
C GLY A 89 15.00 -6.82 -4.46
N VAL A 90 15.76 -7.84 -4.87
CA VAL A 90 16.88 -8.36 -4.08
C VAL A 90 18.10 -7.43 -4.23
N GLY A 91 18.65 -6.95 -3.11
CA GLY A 91 19.92 -6.21 -3.09
C GLY A 91 19.82 -4.68 -3.01
N THR A 92 18.65 -4.12 -2.72
CA THR A 92 18.49 -2.66 -2.50
C THR A 92 18.63 -2.29 -1.02
N SER A 93 19.24 -1.14 -0.74
CA SER A 93 19.42 -0.62 0.63
C SER A 93 18.23 0.21 1.13
N LEU A 94 17.41 0.73 0.21
CA LEU A 94 16.19 1.49 0.52
C LEU A 94 14.96 0.60 0.34
N GLN A 95 14.15 0.50 1.39
CA GLN A 95 12.89 -0.24 1.35
C GLN A 95 11.78 0.62 0.74
N ALA A 96 10.99 0.05 -0.15
CA ALA A 96 9.75 0.66 -0.62
C ALA A 96 8.57 0.25 0.26
N GLN A 97 7.87 1.21 0.86
CA GLN A 97 6.61 0.97 1.55
C GLN A 97 5.46 1.31 0.63
N VAL A 98 4.57 0.34 0.37
CA VAL A 98 3.39 0.57 -0.47
C VAL A 98 2.14 0.72 0.38
N SER A 99 1.26 1.64 0.01
CA SER A 99 -0.07 1.78 0.59
C SER A 99 -1.12 1.99 -0.50
N VAL A 100 -2.31 1.41 -0.33
CA VAL A 100 -3.49 1.78 -1.13
C VAL A 100 -4.20 2.92 -0.40
N ILE A 101 -4.40 4.04 -1.09
CA ILE A 101 -5.05 5.24 -0.55
C ILE A 101 -6.37 5.46 -1.27
N ARG A 102 -7.39 5.77 -0.49
CA ARG A 102 -8.69 6.16 -1.02
C ARG A 102 -8.67 7.60 -1.50
N THR A 103 -9.16 7.83 -2.71
CA THR A 103 -9.36 9.18 -3.27
C THR A 103 -10.19 10.04 -2.32
N GLY A 104 -9.75 11.28 -2.08
CA GLY A 104 -10.41 12.22 -1.18
C GLY A 104 -10.26 11.91 0.32
N SER A 105 -9.47 10.91 0.70
CA SER A 105 -9.08 10.71 2.12
C SER A 105 -8.04 11.75 2.55
N GLU A 106 -7.81 11.88 3.86
CA GLU A 106 -6.77 12.76 4.40
C GLU A 106 -5.37 12.42 3.85
N PHE A 107 -5.14 11.17 3.47
CA PHE A 107 -3.87 10.71 2.92
C PHE A 107 -3.68 11.08 1.44
N ASP A 108 -4.75 11.42 0.69
CA ASP A 108 -4.69 11.85 -0.73
C ASP A 108 -4.30 13.34 -0.90
N ILE A 109 -4.08 14.04 0.21
CA ILE A 109 -3.74 15.47 0.24
C ILE A 109 -2.22 15.69 0.43
N GLY A 110 -1.46 14.62 0.68
CA GLY A 110 -0.02 14.70 0.98
C GLY A 110 0.82 15.30 -0.15
N PRO A 111 2.03 15.80 0.16
CA PRO A 111 2.98 16.17 -0.87
C PRO A 111 3.33 14.91 -1.67
N TYR A 112 3.13 14.98 -2.99
CA TYR A 112 3.46 13.92 -3.93
C TYR A 112 4.48 14.44 -4.93
N LEU A 113 5.44 13.60 -5.32
CA LEU A 113 6.45 13.95 -6.32
C LEU A 113 5.82 14.27 -7.68
N ASN A 114 4.66 13.68 -7.99
CA ASN A 114 3.85 13.95 -9.16
C ASN A 114 2.39 13.96 -8.72
N LYS A 115 1.74 15.13 -8.77
CA LYS A 115 0.29 15.28 -8.60
C LYS A 115 -0.30 15.88 -9.88
#